data_AF-A0A1D2X7T5-F1
#
_entry.id   AF-A0A1D2X7T5-F1
#
_cell.length_a   1.000
_cell.length_b   1.000
_cell.length_c   1.000
_cell.angle_alpha   90.00
_cell.angle_beta   90.00
_cell.angle_gamma   90.00
#
_symmetry.space_group_name_H-M   'P 1'
#
loop_
_entity.id
_entity.type
_entity.pdbx_description
1 polymer ?
#
loop_
_entity_poly.entity_id
_entity_poly.type
_entity_poly.pdbx_seq_one_letter_code
_entity_poly.pdbx_strand_id
1 'polypeptide(L)'
;MSNRECLLEEGWYLLKTKVRQELRAKENLENQGFDVFCPVYKQKIKGLLKEDVLFPGYLLLLLDLNKDMHKFHAIRSTRGVTEMVYFNRVTRELHNSARISKKQEDEVKSGVLLPKPIPNGDDIVDSIKKIVTVLNNKAEGVSLNKFSPGDRVIMNHPLFKHLEMTFEKNLSAYRGEILISHIKEQRQKDGSMQKTVIKKQRMKVRLEDLEKN
;
A
#
# COMPACT_ATOMS: atom_id res chain seq x y z
N MET A 1 -3.96 -35.77 3.94
CA MET A 1 -2.49 -35.94 3.91
C MET A 1 -1.98 -35.31 2.63
N SER A 2 -1.29 -34.18 2.68
CA SER A 2 -0.31 -33.80 1.66
C SER A 2 0.61 -32.71 2.22
N ASN A 3 1.88 -33.09 2.31
CA ASN A 3 3.11 -32.34 2.49
C ASN A 3 3.20 -31.19 3.51
N ARG A 4 3.84 -31.56 4.62
CA ARG A 4 4.85 -30.76 5.30
C ARG A 4 5.96 -30.41 4.32
N GLU A 5 6.02 -29.17 3.87
CA GLU A 5 7.29 -28.56 3.50
C GLU A 5 7.40 -27.26 4.27
N CYS A 6 8.33 -27.22 5.22
CA CYS A 6 8.76 -26.04 5.91
C CYS A 6 9.59 -25.22 4.93
N LEU A 7 8.93 -24.57 3.96
CA LEU A 7 9.63 -23.78 2.97
C LEU A 7 9.93 -22.43 3.60
N LEU A 8 11.22 -22.13 3.63
CA LEU A 8 11.75 -20.79 3.75
C LEU A 8 11.11 -19.96 2.63
N GLU A 9 10.03 -19.25 2.94
CA GLU A 9 9.25 -18.51 1.95
C GLU A 9 9.97 -17.22 1.55
N GLU A 10 10.03 -16.95 0.26
CA GLU A 10 10.40 -15.63 -0.24
C GLU A 10 9.23 -14.67 -0.03
N GLY A 11 9.52 -13.47 0.44
CA GLY A 11 8.50 -12.43 0.54
C GLY A 11 8.91 -11.24 1.39
N TRP A 12 7.93 -10.37 1.61
CA TRP A 12 8.11 -9.16 2.39
C TRP A 12 7.97 -9.44 3.88
N TYR A 13 8.93 -8.98 4.66
CA TYR A 13 8.94 -9.07 6.11
C TYR A 13 8.89 -7.68 6.72
N LEU A 14 8.42 -7.62 7.97
CA LEU A 14 8.34 -6.39 8.72
C LEU A 14 9.45 -6.34 9.77
N LEU A 15 10.28 -5.30 9.71
CA LEU A 15 11.27 -4.98 10.71
C LEU A 15 10.79 -3.81 11.58
N LYS A 16 11.15 -3.86 12.85
CA LYS A 16 11.00 -2.75 13.78
C LYS A 16 12.34 -2.07 13.98
N THR A 17 12.37 -0.76 13.86
CA THR A 17 13.58 0.05 14.01
C THR A 17 13.63 0.76 15.36
N LYS A 18 14.77 1.39 15.64
CA LYS A 18 14.88 2.38 16.72
C LYS A 18 14.18 3.67 16.27
N VAL A 19 13.57 4.34 17.24
CA VAL A 19 12.84 5.60 17.03
C VAL A 19 13.72 6.59 16.24
N ARG A 20 13.21 7.08 15.10
CA ARG A 20 13.89 8.07 14.22
C ARG A 20 15.18 7.59 13.57
N GLN A 21 15.45 6.29 13.53
CA GLN A 21 16.60 5.69 12.84
C GLN A 21 16.21 4.85 11.62
N GLU A 22 15.00 5.03 11.10
CA GLU A 22 14.45 4.27 9.96
C GLU A 22 15.32 4.41 8.71
N LEU A 23 15.68 5.64 8.34
CA LEU A 23 16.53 5.92 7.17
C LEU A 23 17.93 5.33 7.32
N ARG A 24 18.50 5.44 8.52
CA ARG A 24 19.83 4.88 8.83
C ARG A 24 19.81 3.35 8.82
N ALA A 25 18.75 2.74 9.34
CA ALA A 25 18.58 1.30 9.34
C ALA A 25 18.42 0.79 7.90
N LYS A 26 17.62 1.48 7.08
CA LYS A 26 17.48 1.21 5.64
C LYS A 26 18.85 1.23 4.95
N GLU A 27 19.60 2.33 5.07
CA GLU A 27 20.92 2.49 4.44
C GLU A 27 21.90 1.38 4.86
N ASN A 28 21.94 1.02 6.15
CA ASN A 28 22.81 -0.05 6.63
C ASN A 28 22.42 -1.43 6.09
N LEU A 29 21.12 -1.68 5.89
CA LEU A 29 20.62 -2.94 5.33
C LEU A 29 20.89 -3.00 3.81
N GLU A 30 20.67 -1.90 3.09
CA GLU A 30 21.00 -1.78 1.66
C GLU A 30 22.50 -1.97 1.43
N ASN A 31 23.36 -1.40 2.28
CA ASN A 31 24.81 -1.61 2.23
C ASN A 31 25.23 -3.07 2.51
N GLN A 32 24.39 -3.85 3.19
CA GLN A 32 24.58 -5.29 3.40
C GLN A 32 24.03 -6.14 2.23
N GLY A 33 23.44 -5.49 1.22
CA GLY A 33 22.87 -6.12 0.04
C GLY A 33 21.46 -6.67 0.26
N PHE A 34 20.70 -6.10 1.18
CA PHE A 34 19.28 -6.43 1.37
C PHE A 34 18.37 -5.43 0.66
N ASP A 35 17.26 -5.93 0.11
CA ASP A 35 16.22 -5.11 -0.49
C ASP A 35 15.26 -4.58 0.57
N VAL A 36 15.32 -3.28 0.83
CA VAL A 36 14.54 -2.62 1.88
C VAL A 36 13.67 -1.52 1.33
N PHE A 37 12.41 -1.55 1.73
CA PHE A 37 11.45 -0.49 1.44
C PHE A 37 11.10 0.27 2.72
N CYS A 38 11.48 1.55 2.75
CA CYS A 38 11.02 2.53 3.73
C CYS A 38 10.10 3.53 3.03
N PRO A 39 8.80 3.56 3.37
CA PRO A 39 7.88 4.53 2.77
C PRO A 39 8.12 5.93 3.34
N VAL A 40 8.85 6.77 2.59
CA VAL A 40 9.13 8.17 2.92
C VAL A 40 8.26 9.08 2.06
N TYR A 41 7.67 10.10 2.65
CA TYR A 41 6.86 11.09 1.96
C TYR A 41 7.27 12.52 2.34
N LYS A 42 6.99 13.46 1.44
CA LYS A 42 7.19 14.89 1.65
C LYS A 42 5.92 15.52 2.19
N GLN A 43 6.06 16.43 3.15
CA GLN A 43 4.99 17.26 3.69
C GLN A 43 5.44 18.71 3.75
N LYS A 44 4.53 19.63 3.42
CA LYS A 44 4.77 21.07 3.57
C LYS A 44 4.39 21.51 4.99
N ILE A 45 5.38 21.85 5.80
CA ILE A 45 5.20 22.34 7.18
C ILE A 45 5.73 23.77 7.23
N LYS A 46 4.87 24.73 7.60
CA LYS A 46 5.20 26.17 7.66
C LYS A 46 5.87 26.70 6.38
N GLY A 47 5.42 26.23 5.21
CA GLY A 47 5.95 26.64 3.92
C GLY A 47 7.17 25.86 3.43
N LEU A 48 7.86 25.11 4.29
CA LEU A 48 9.03 24.31 3.94
C LEU A 48 8.65 22.86 3.64
N LEU A 49 9.24 22.27 2.59
CA LEU A 49 9.11 20.85 2.32
C LEU A 49 10.01 20.06 3.26
N LYS A 50 9.42 19.15 4.02
CA LYS A 50 10.11 18.25 4.94
C LYS A 50 9.78 16.80 4.58
N GLU A 51 10.77 15.94 4.62
CA GLU A 51 10.58 14.50 4.49
C GLU A 51 10.24 13.88 5.84
N ASP A 52 9.29 12.95 5.83
CA ASP A 52 8.87 12.17 6.99
C ASP A 52 8.55 10.73 6.58
N VAL A 53 8.56 9.83 7.56
CA VAL A 53 8.31 8.40 7.34
C VAL A 53 6.81 8.10 7.54
N LEU A 54 6.20 7.37 6.60
CA LEU A 54 4.78 7.04 6.66
C LEU A 54 4.44 6.09 7.82
N PHE A 55 5.36 5.17 8.14
CA PHE A 55 5.24 4.21 9.24
C PHE A 55 6.45 4.33 10.19
N PRO A 56 6.42 5.28 11.15
CA PRO A 56 7.52 5.45 12.09
C PRO A 56 7.80 4.16 12.87
N GLY A 57 9.07 3.82 13.04
CA GLY A 57 9.50 2.61 13.74
C GLY A 57 9.43 1.31 12.94
N TYR A 58 9.05 1.33 11.66
CA TYR A 58 8.92 0.12 10.84
C TYR A 58 9.58 0.24 9.46
N LEU A 59 10.09 -0.89 8.97
CA LEU A 59 10.64 -1.06 7.63
C LEU A 59 10.11 -2.35 7.00
N LEU A 60 9.92 -2.35 5.68
CA LEU A 60 9.64 -3.55 4.92
C LEU A 60 10.94 -4.07 4.31
N LEU A 61 11.18 -5.37 4.45
CA LEU A 61 12.40 -6.04 4.00
C LEU A 61 11.98 -7.21 3.11
N LEU A 62 12.45 -7.25 1.87
CA LEU A 62 12.26 -8.40 1.00
C LEU A 62 13.37 -9.41 1.33
N LEU A 63 13.00 -10.66 1.63
CA LEU A 63 13.94 -11.74 1.86
C LEU A 63 13.53 -12.97 1.06
N ASP A 64 14.52 -13.67 0.53
CA ASP A 64 14.39 -15.06 0.15
C ASP A 64 15.08 -15.88 1.23
N LEU A 65 14.30 -16.47 2.15
CA LEU A 65 14.86 -17.20 3.28
C LEU A 65 15.70 -18.42 2.83
N ASN A 66 15.57 -18.94 1.60
CA ASN A 66 16.46 -20.00 1.10
C ASN A 66 17.87 -19.47 0.83
N LYS A 67 17.97 -18.26 0.28
CA LYS A 67 19.25 -17.63 -0.08
C LYS A 67 19.85 -16.88 1.10
N ASP A 68 19.04 -16.14 1.85
CA ASP A 68 19.48 -15.18 2.85
C ASP A 68 19.56 -15.74 4.27
N MET A 69 19.29 -17.04 4.47
CA MET A 69 19.35 -17.69 5.79
C MET A 69 20.68 -17.42 6.51
N HIS A 70 21.79 -17.46 5.76
CA HIS A 70 23.13 -17.22 6.28
C HIS A 70 23.36 -15.76 6.72
N LYS A 71 22.62 -14.81 6.15
CA LYS A 71 22.68 -13.39 6.52
C LYS A 71 21.62 -12.99 7.53
N PHE A 72 20.72 -13.89 7.93
CA PHE A 72 19.61 -13.57 8.82
C PHE A 72 20.07 -12.98 10.17
N HIS A 73 21.19 -13.47 10.71
CA HIS A 73 21.79 -12.91 11.91
C HIS A 73 22.28 -11.46 11.73
N ALA A 74 22.76 -11.11 10.53
CA ALA A 74 23.25 -9.77 10.20
C ALA A 74 22.15 -8.71 10.34
N ILE A 75 20.91 -9.05 9.95
CA ILE A 75 19.73 -8.19 10.07
C ILE A 75 19.51 -7.78 11.53
N ARG A 76 19.59 -8.73 12.47
CA ARG A 76 19.40 -8.47 13.91
C ARG A 76 20.50 -7.61 14.50
N SER A 77 21.74 -7.76 14.00
CA SER A 77 22.88 -6.94 14.41
C SER A 77 22.98 -5.60 13.67
N THR A 78 22.06 -5.31 12.74
CA THR A 78 22.13 -4.09 11.94
C THR A 78 21.83 -2.85 12.78
N ARG A 79 22.69 -1.84 12.70
CA ARG A 79 22.53 -0.60 13.45
C ARG A 79 21.26 0.14 13.03
N GLY A 80 20.38 0.36 14.01
CA GLY A 80 19.09 1.03 13.81
C GLY A 80 17.91 0.07 13.72
N VAL A 81 18.15 -1.24 13.58
CA VAL A 81 17.13 -2.28 13.72
C VAL A 81 17.00 -2.65 15.21
N THR A 82 15.77 -2.90 15.64
CA THR A 82 15.45 -3.36 17.00
C THR A 82 15.14 -4.85 16.97
N GLU A 83 14.16 -5.25 16.16
CA GLU A 83 13.70 -6.64 16.07
C GLU A 83 12.97 -6.88 14.76
N MET A 84 12.86 -8.14 14.36
CA MET A 84 11.95 -8.58 13.30
C MET A 84 10.56 -8.82 13.90
N VAL A 85 9.50 -8.46 13.18
CA VAL A 85 8.13 -8.61 13.70
C VAL A 85 7.63 -10.02 13.42
N TYR A 86 7.13 -10.67 14.47
CA TYR A 86 6.53 -11.99 14.42
C TYR A 86 5.01 -11.85 14.57
N PHE A 87 4.25 -12.31 13.58
CA PHE A 87 2.79 -12.24 13.60
C PHE A 87 2.15 -13.34 14.45
N ASN A 88 2.87 -14.41 14.78
CA ASN A 88 2.35 -15.49 15.59
C ASN A 88 2.82 -15.36 17.05
N ARG A 89 1.91 -15.63 18.00
CA ARG A 89 2.15 -15.45 19.44
C ARG A 89 3.19 -16.42 19.99
N VAL A 90 3.20 -17.64 19.48
CA VAL A 90 4.08 -18.74 19.91
C VAL A 90 5.55 -18.42 19.62
N THR A 91 5.87 -17.94 18.41
CA THR A 91 7.24 -17.54 18.05
C THR A 91 7.72 -16.33 18.84
N ARG A 92 6.82 -15.40 19.17
CA ARG A 92 7.15 -14.24 20.01
C ARG A 92 7.47 -14.64 21.44
N GLU A 93 6.69 -15.55 22.03
CA GLU A 93 6.91 -16.05 23.39
C GLU A 93 8.19 -16.91 23.48
N LEU A 94 8.49 -17.71 22.45
CA LEU A 94 9.73 -18.48 22.34
C LEU A 94 10.96 -17.60 22.08
N HIS A 95 10.82 -16.51 21.31
CA HIS A 95 11.89 -15.53 21.13
C HIS A 95 12.27 -14.84 22.45
N ASN A 96 11.28 -14.53 23.28
CA ASN A 96 11.50 -13.82 24.54
C ASN A 96 12.05 -14.70 25.66
N SER A 97 11.88 -16.02 25.60
CA SER A 97 12.20 -16.91 26.71
C SER A 97 13.65 -17.44 26.72
N ALA A 98 14.44 -17.22 25.65
CA ALA A 98 15.87 -17.57 25.51
C ALA A 98 16.28 -19.02 25.89
N ARG A 99 15.34 -19.90 26.24
CA ARG A 99 15.54 -21.30 26.59
C ARG A 99 14.64 -22.15 25.72
N ILE A 100 15.23 -22.69 24.67
CA ILE A 100 14.61 -23.67 23.79
C ILE A 100 14.79 -25.03 24.47
N SER A 101 13.70 -25.69 24.87
CA SER A 101 13.77 -27.07 25.36
C SER A 101 14.16 -28.00 24.20
N LYS A 102 14.84 -29.13 24.43
CA LYS A 102 15.32 -30.05 23.38
C LYS A 102 14.25 -30.49 22.36
N LYS A 103 12.95 -30.47 22.73
CA LYS A 103 11.81 -30.72 21.82
C LYS A 103 11.54 -29.58 20.82
N GLN A 104 11.92 -28.35 21.15
CA GLN A 104 11.70 -27.14 20.34
C GLN A 104 12.86 -26.91 19.35
N GLU A 105 14.04 -27.51 19.56
CA GLU A 105 15.13 -27.51 18.57
C GLU A 105 14.72 -28.24 17.27
N ASP A 106 13.87 -29.26 17.35
CA ASP A 106 13.33 -29.95 16.19
C ASP A 106 12.29 -29.09 15.43
N GLU A 107 11.62 -28.14 16.11
CA GLU A 107 10.73 -27.15 15.49
C GLU A 107 11.50 -25.97 14.85
N VAL A 108 12.67 -25.61 15.39
CA VAL A 108 13.63 -24.69 14.73
C VAL A 108 14.06 -25.29 13.39
N LYS A 109 14.39 -26.59 13.36
CA LYS A 109 14.75 -27.33 12.14
C LYS A 109 13.58 -27.48 11.16
N SER A 110 12.34 -27.39 11.64
CA SER A 110 11.13 -27.39 10.82
C SER A 110 10.59 -25.98 10.53
N GLY A 111 11.38 -24.91 10.61
CA GLY A 111 10.97 -23.56 10.18
C GLY A 111 9.81 -22.92 10.97
N VAL A 112 9.34 -23.53 12.06
CA VAL A 112 8.19 -23.05 12.86
C VAL A 112 8.52 -21.75 13.62
N LEU A 113 9.81 -21.47 13.79
CA LEU A 113 10.33 -20.34 14.56
C LEU A 113 10.77 -19.12 13.73
N LEU A 114 10.75 -19.23 12.41
CA LEU A 114 11.06 -18.09 11.55
C LEU A 114 9.83 -17.19 11.42
N PRO A 115 10.04 -15.87 11.32
CA PRO A 115 8.95 -14.98 10.99
C PRO A 115 8.38 -15.40 9.62
N LYS A 116 7.07 -15.21 9.45
CA LYS A 116 6.41 -15.45 8.17
C LYS A 116 6.35 -14.15 7.36
N PRO A 117 6.41 -14.23 6.03
CA PRO A 117 6.23 -13.05 5.21
C PRO A 117 4.82 -12.47 5.41
N ILE A 118 4.68 -11.19 5.11
CA ILE A 118 3.43 -10.48 5.07
C ILE A 118 2.58 -11.10 3.95
N PRO A 119 1.35 -11.58 4.26
CA PRO A 119 0.45 -12.10 3.23
C PRO A 119 0.17 -11.04 2.16
N ASN A 120 0.31 -11.41 0.89
CA ASN A 120 0.17 -10.50 -0.27
C ASN A 120 1.08 -9.26 -0.16
N GLY A 121 2.32 -9.45 0.27
CA GLY A 121 3.28 -8.38 0.51
C GLY A 121 3.50 -7.45 -0.69
N ASP A 122 3.55 -7.99 -1.91
CA ASP A 122 3.75 -7.19 -3.13
C ASP A 122 2.60 -6.21 -3.38
N ASP A 123 1.36 -6.66 -3.31
CA ASP A 123 0.16 -5.81 -3.46
C ASP A 123 0.11 -4.69 -2.41
N ILE A 124 0.52 -5.01 -1.19
CA ILE A 124 0.59 -4.06 -0.07
C ILE A 124 1.67 -3.01 -0.34
N VAL A 125 2.87 -3.45 -0.73
CA VAL A 125 3.99 -2.55 -1.06
C VAL A 125 3.63 -1.63 -2.22
N ASP A 126 2.98 -2.15 -3.27
CA ASP A 126 2.54 -1.33 -4.39
C ASP A 126 1.43 -0.35 -4.01
N SER A 127 0.51 -0.75 -3.14
CA SER A 127 -0.48 0.15 -2.56
C SER A 127 0.18 1.27 -1.75
N ILE A 128 1.21 0.95 -0.95
CA ILE A 128 1.97 1.94 -0.18
C ILE A 128 2.72 2.89 -1.13
N LYS A 129 3.36 2.38 -2.19
CA LYS A 129 4.04 3.21 -3.20
C LYS A 129 3.07 4.21 -3.83
N LYS A 130 1.85 3.77 -4.22
CA LYS A 130 0.79 4.67 -4.73
C LYS A 130 0.48 5.78 -3.71
N ILE A 131 0.30 5.42 -2.43
CA ILE A 131 0.09 6.37 -1.31
C ILE A 131 1.20 7.40 -1.23
N VAL A 132 2.46 6.96 -1.22
CA VAL A 132 3.64 7.83 -1.16
C VAL A 132 3.69 8.77 -2.36
N THR A 133 3.50 8.27 -3.58
CA THR A 133 3.48 9.09 -4.80
C THR A 133 2.46 10.22 -4.67
N VAL A 134 1.25 9.90 -4.24
CA VAL A 134 0.18 10.91 -4.11
C VAL A 134 0.47 11.93 -3.01
N LEU A 135 1.04 11.52 -1.88
CA LEU A 135 1.45 12.43 -0.81
C LEU A 135 2.55 13.40 -1.29
N ASN A 136 3.54 12.89 -2.03
CA ASN A 136 4.63 13.70 -2.57
C ASN A 136 4.14 14.75 -3.57
N ASN A 137 3.29 14.33 -4.51
CA ASN A 137 2.71 15.26 -5.49
C ASN A 137 1.90 16.37 -4.83
N LYS A 138 1.11 16.03 -3.79
CA LYS A 138 0.37 17.02 -3.00
C LYS A 138 1.29 18.04 -2.32
N ALA A 139 2.42 17.59 -1.79
CA ALA A 139 3.37 18.48 -1.11
C ALA A 139 4.10 19.39 -2.10
N GLU A 140 4.48 18.85 -3.26
CA GLU A 140 5.20 19.58 -4.33
C GLU A 140 4.29 20.54 -5.12
N GLY A 141 2.99 20.58 -4.83
CA GLY A 141 2.03 21.45 -5.53
C GLY A 141 1.75 21.02 -6.96
N VAL A 142 2.24 19.84 -7.35
CA VAL A 142 1.93 19.21 -8.63
C VAL A 142 0.49 18.73 -8.54
N SER A 143 -0.41 19.50 -9.16
CA SER A 143 -1.80 19.06 -9.36
C SER A 143 -1.79 17.92 -10.37
N LEU A 144 -1.62 16.69 -9.88
CA LEU A 144 -2.08 15.48 -10.58
C LEU A 144 -3.61 15.43 -10.53
N ASN A 145 -4.26 16.50 -10.96
CA ASN A 145 -5.68 16.46 -11.23
C ASN A 145 -5.83 15.62 -12.50
N LYS A 146 -5.89 14.28 -12.32
CA LYS A 146 -6.32 13.36 -13.38
C LYS A 146 -7.62 13.87 -14.01
N PHE A 147 -8.45 14.56 -13.23
CA PHE A 147 -9.69 15.20 -13.67
C PHE A 147 -9.77 16.65 -13.18
N SER A 148 -10.25 17.53 -14.07
CA SER A 148 -10.60 18.91 -13.77
C SER A 148 -12.11 19.05 -13.57
N PRO A 149 -12.59 19.98 -12.71
CA PRO A 149 -14.01 20.29 -12.61
C PRO A 149 -14.63 20.57 -13.99
N GLY A 150 -15.69 19.84 -14.34
CA GLY A 150 -16.34 19.92 -15.65
C GLY A 150 -15.94 18.82 -16.63
N ASP A 151 -14.89 18.03 -16.34
CA ASP A 151 -14.49 16.90 -17.20
C ASP A 151 -15.62 15.86 -17.26
N ARG A 152 -15.92 15.38 -18.48
CA ARG A 152 -16.81 14.22 -18.66
C ARG A 152 -16.04 12.97 -18.27
N VAL A 153 -16.64 12.16 -17.40
CA VAL A 153 -16.03 10.94 -16.88
C VAL A 153 -16.97 9.76 -17.04
N ILE A 154 -16.40 8.59 -17.26
CA ILE A 154 -17.11 7.31 -17.22
C ILE A 154 -16.63 6.52 -16.01
N MET A 155 -17.54 5.75 -15.41
CA MET A 155 -17.20 4.85 -14.33
C MET A 155 -16.97 3.45 -14.90
N ASN A 156 -15.87 2.81 -14.50
CA ASN A 156 -15.50 1.47 -14.92
C ASN A 156 -16.31 0.41 -14.15
N HIS A 157 -17.64 0.45 -14.33
CA HIS A 157 -18.60 -0.42 -13.66
C HIS A 157 -19.81 -0.69 -14.57
N PRO A 158 -20.27 -1.95 -14.73
CA PRO A 158 -21.30 -2.32 -15.70
C PRO A 158 -22.63 -1.58 -15.48
N LEU A 159 -23.01 -1.30 -14.22
CA LEU A 159 -24.24 -0.57 -13.91
C LEU A 159 -24.21 0.91 -14.31
N PHE A 160 -23.03 1.50 -14.51
CA PHE A 160 -22.85 2.94 -14.67
C PHE A 160 -22.22 3.34 -16.01
N LYS A 161 -21.90 2.37 -16.87
CA LYS A 161 -21.18 2.59 -18.14
C LYS A 161 -21.90 3.53 -19.13
N HIS A 162 -23.24 3.56 -19.09
CA HIS A 162 -24.06 4.35 -20.01
C HIS A 162 -24.54 5.69 -19.41
N LEU A 163 -24.13 6.02 -18.19
CA LEU A 163 -24.54 7.26 -17.55
C LEU A 163 -23.56 8.39 -17.90
N GLU A 164 -24.12 9.54 -18.26
CA GLU A 164 -23.33 10.75 -18.40
C GLU A 164 -22.98 11.30 -17.02
N MET A 165 -21.68 11.31 -16.71
CA MET A 165 -21.16 11.82 -15.45
C MET A 165 -20.19 12.98 -15.72
N THR A 166 -20.24 13.98 -14.85
CA THR A 166 -19.32 15.12 -14.88
C THR A 166 -18.57 15.17 -13.56
N PHE A 167 -17.25 15.33 -13.63
CA PHE A 167 -16.42 15.51 -12.45
C PHE A 167 -16.70 16.89 -11.83
N GLU A 168 -17.12 16.94 -10.56
CA GLU A 168 -17.33 18.23 -9.87
C GLU A 168 -16.06 18.70 -9.18
N LYS A 169 -15.48 17.87 -8.30
CA LYS A 169 -14.29 18.26 -7.51
C LYS A 169 -13.58 17.07 -6.88
N ASN A 170 -12.31 17.27 -6.56
CA ASN A 170 -11.55 16.36 -5.71
C ASN A 170 -11.97 16.55 -4.24
N LEU A 171 -12.36 15.48 -3.58
CA LEU A 171 -12.61 15.45 -2.13
C LEU A 171 -11.34 15.08 -1.36
N SER A 172 -10.56 14.16 -1.92
CA SER A 172 -9.24 13.79 -1.45
C SER A 172 -8.38 13.44 -2.65
N ALA A 173 -7.15 12.99 -2.40
CA ALA A 173 -6.24 12.62 -3.47
C ALA A 173 -6.63 11.32 -4.21
N TYR A 174 -7.57 10.52 -3.66
CA TYR A 174 -8.09 9.30 -4.27
C TYR A 174 -9.60 9.30 -4.47
N ARG A 175 -10.30 10.31 -3.93
CA ARG A 175 -11.75 10.38 -3.96
C ARG A 175 -12.21 11.66 -4.63
N GLY A 176 -13.13 11.51 -5.56
CA GLY A 176 -13.80 12.59 -6.26
C GLY A 176 -15.27 12.66 -5.91
N GLU A 177 -15.87 13.80 -6.19
CA GLU A 177 -17.32 13.96 -6.28
C GLU A 177 -17.69 14.14 -7.76
N ILE A 178 -18.66 13.35 -8.21
CA ILE A 178 -19.17 13.39 -9.58
C ILE A 178 -20.67 13.67 -9.57
N LEU A 179 -21.13 14.26 -10.66
CA LEU A 179 -22.53 14.55 -10.93
C LEU A 179 -23.04 13.60 -12.01
N ILE A 180 -23.95 12.71 -11.64
CA ILE A 180 -24.69 11.84 -12.57
C ILE A 180 -25.87 12.63 -13.11
N SER A 181 -25.97 12.72 -14.45
CA SER A 181 -27.14 13.28 -15.13
C SER A 181 -28.00 12.14 -15.67
N HIS A 182 -29.22 12.01 -15.14
CA HIS A 182 -30.22 11.09 -15.70
C HIS A 182 -30.93 11.77 -16.85
N ILE A 183 -30.76 11.24 -18.06
CA ILE A 183 -31.31 11.81 -19.28
C ILE A 183 -32.46 10.93 -19.76
N LYS A 184 -33.61 11.54 -20.03
CA LYS A 184 -34.69 10.91 -20.80
C LYS A 184 -34.48 11.24 -22.26
N GLU A 185 -34.57 10.25 -23.12
CA GLU A 185 -34.75 10.46 -24.55
C GLU A 185 -36.21 10.22 -24.90
N GLN A 186 -36.86 11.20 -25.54
CA GLN A 186 -38.25 11.09 -25.94
C GLN A 186 -38.38 11.49 -27.41
N ARG A 187 -39.06 10.63 -28.18
CA ARG A 187 -39.36 10.90 -29.59
C ARG A 187 -40.47 11.96 -29.68
N GLN A 188 -40.19 13.05 -30.36
CA GLN A 188 -41.16 14.10 -30.64
C GLN A 188 -42.02 13.73 -31.86
N LYS A 189 -43.13 14.46 -32.03
CA LYS A 189 -44.13 14.22 -33.09
C LYS A 189 -43.57 14.45 -34.50
N ASP A 190 -42.49 15.20 -34.62
CA ASP A 190 -41.71 15.47 -35.85
C ASP A 190 -40.72 14.34 -36.19
N GLY A 191 -40.65 13.28 -35.37
CA GLY A 191 -39.70 12.18 -35.52
C GLY A 191 -38.32 12.44 -34.93
N SER A 192 -38.04 13.65 -34.43
CA SER A 192 -36.78 13.99 -33.77
C SER A 192 -36.71 13.40 -32.35
N MET A 193 -35.50 13.14 -31.87
CA MET A 193 -35.27 12.67 -30.50
C MET A 193 -34.90 13.87 -29.63
N GLN A 194 -35.67 14.15 -28.58
CA GLN A 194 -35.35 15.17 -27.59
C GLN A 194 -34.75 14.52 -26.34
N LYS A 195 -33.55 14.96 -25.96
CA LYS A 195 -32.91 14.58 -24.70
C LYS A 195 -33.19 15.63 -23.63
N THR A 196 -33.71 15.21 -22.48
CA THR A 196 -33.94 16.11 -21.32
C THR A 196 -33.34 15.53 -20.05
N VAL A 197 -32.65 16.35 -19.27
CA VAL A 197 -32.09 15.95 -17.98
C VAL A 197 -33.22 15.93 -16.95
N ILE A 198 -33.57 14.74 -16.44
CA ILE A 198 -34.66 14.53 -15.48
C ILE A 198 -34.18 14.79 -14.05
N LYS A 199 -32.99 14.28 -13.73
CA LYS A 199 -32.48 14.25 -12.36
C LYS A 199 -30.97 14.36 -12.36
N LYS A 200 -30.44 15.11 -11.41
CA LYS A 200 -29.00 15.18 -11.12
C LYS A 200 -28.73 14.59 -9.76
N GLN A 201 -27.72 13.74 -9.65
CA GLN A 201 -27.34 13.10 -8.39
C GLN A 201 -25.83 13.19 -8.19
N ARG A 202 -25.42 13.68 -7.01
CA ARG A 202 -24.01 13.70 -6.61
C ARG A 202 -23.61 12.35 -6.02
N MET A 203 -22.41 11.90 -6.34
CA MET A 203 -21.86 10.65 -5.81
C MET A 203 -20.37 10.81 -5.49
N LYS A 204 -19.97 10.28 -4.33
CA LYS A 204 -18.56 10.21 -3.94
C LYS A 204 -17.99 8.91 -4.46
N VAL A 205 -16.89 8.99 -5.20
CA VAL A 205 -16.31 7.87 -5.94
C VAL A 205 -14.82 7.82 -5.77
N ARG A 206 -14.20 6.67 -6.00
CA ARG A 206 -12.75 6.59 -6.11
C ARG A 206 -12.33 7.06 -7.49
N LEU A 207 -11.22 7.79 -7.57
CA LEU A 207 -10.68 8.32 -8.83
C LEU A 207 -10.08 7.22 -9.72
N GLU A 208 -9.75 6.06 -9.13
CA GLU A 208 -9.28 4.87 -9.86
C GLU A 208 -10.39 4.24 -10.70
N ASP A 209 -11.63 4.30 -10.24
CA ASP A 209 -12.80 3.76 -10.93
C ASP A 209 -13.29 4.69 -12.07
N LEU A 210 -12.66 5.84 -12.25
CA LEU A 210 -13.00 6.84 -13.25
C LEU A 210 -12.01 6.85 -14.41
N GLU A 211 -12.56 7.02 -15.61
CA GLU A 211 -11.83 7.29 -16.84
C GLU A 211 -12.39 8.54 -17.52
N LYS A 212 -11.56 9.23 -18.31
CA LYS A 212 -12.05 10.35 -19.13
C LYS A 212 -12.79 9.78 -20.33
N ASN A 213 -13.94 10.36 -20.62
CA ASN A 213 -14.71 10.09 -21.84
C ASN A 213 -14.16 10.92 -23.01
#